data_AF-A0A551YHP8-F1
#
_entry.id   AF-A0A551YHP8-F1
#
_cell.length_a   1.000
_cell.length_b   1.000
_cell.length_c   1.000
_cell.angle_alpha   90.00
_cell.angle_beta   90.00
_cell.angle_gamma   90.00
#
_symmetry.space_group_name_H-M   'P 1'
#
loop_
_entity.id
_entity.type
_entity.pdbx_description
1 polymer ?
#
loop_
_entity_poly.entity_id
_entity_poly.type
_entity_poly.pdbx_seq_one_letter_code
_entity_poly.pdbx_strand_id
1 'polypeptide(L)' 'MTYKVRLTAKANKVYSEADSILKKKIAKCLKLLQETPKNHPQIKALKGEFAGKYRFRVGDYRVIYTRPPAKIGTDYVK' A
#
# COMPACT_ATOMS: atom_id res chain seq x y z
N MET A 1 14.41 -6.25 -6.53
CA MET A 1 14.26 -4.80 -6.27
C MET A 1 13.33 -4.63 -5.08
N THR A 2 13.77 -3.93 -4.03
CA THR A 2 12.99 -3.75 -2.80
C THR A 2 12.31 -2.40 -2.83
N TYR A 3 10.97 -2.38 -2.82
CA TYR A 3 10.21 -1.13 -2.77
C TYR A 3 10.20 -0.57 -1.34
N LYS A 4 10.33 0.76 -1.16
CA LYS A 4 10.19 1.38 0.16
C LYS A 4 8.71 1.69 0.43
N VAL A 5 8.12 1.03 1.42
CA VAL A 5 6.74 1.31 1.84
C VAL A 5 6.73 2.46 2.84
N ARG A 6 5.85 3.45 2.61
CA ARG A 6 5.62 4.57 3.54
C ARG A 6 4.19 4.53 4.03
N LEU A 7 4.01 4.65 5.33
CA LEU A 7 2.70 4.75 5.97
C LEU A 7 2.29 6.22 6.07
N THR A 8 1.02 6.50 5.79
CA THR A 8 0.44 7.83 6.05
C THR A 8 0.21 8.00 7.55
N ALA A 9 0.06 9.24 8.02
CA ALA A 9 -0.20 9.51 9.44
C ALA A 9 -1.45 8.76 9.97
N LYS A 10 -2.51 8.70 9.15
CA LYS A 10 -3.73 7.92 9.47
C LYS A 10 -3.43 6.42 9.57
N ALA A 11 -2.64 5.87 8.65
CA ALA A 11 -2.26 4.47 8.69
C ALA A 11 -1.36 4.15 9.89
N ASN A 12 -0.45 5.05 10.27
CA ASN A 12 0.38 4.92 11.46
C ASN A 12 -0.47 4.88 12.73
N LYS A 13 -1.46 5.78 12.86
CA LYS A 13 -2.37 5.78 14.01
C LYS A 13 -3.14 4.46 14.14
N VAL A 14 -3.71 3.98 13.03
CA VAL A 14 -4.40 2.68 13.01
C VAL A 14 -3.42 1.54 13.35
N TYR A 15 -2.19 1.59 12.84
CA TYR A 15 -1.18 0.59 13.13
C TYR A 15 -0.74 0.62 14.60
N SER A 16 -0.62 1.79 15.24
CA SER A 16 -0.27 1.89 16.66
C SER A 16 -1.38 1.37 17.56
N GLU A 17 -2.63 1.69 17.23
CA GLU A 17 -3.84 1.28 17.98
C GLU A 17 -4.23 -0.19 17.72
N ALA A 18 -3.72 -0.80 16.65
CA ALA A 18 -3.99 -2.18 16.31
C ALA A 18 -3.49 -3.18 17.37
N ASP A 19 -4.26 -4.24 17.56
CA ASP A 19 -3.83 -5.39 18.36
C ASP A 19 -2.62 -6.11 17.75
N SER A 20 -1.87 -6.83 18.59
CA SER A 20 -0.71 -7.65 18.28
C SER A 20 -0.91 -8.56 17.05
N ILE A 21 -2.08 -9.19 16.92
CA ILE A 21 -2.41 -10.06 15.78
C ILE A 21 -2.50 -9.23 14.50
N LEU A 22 -3.18 -8.09 14.55
CA LEU A 22 -3.38 -7.22 13.40
C LEU A 22 -2.04 -6.58 12.98
N LYS A 23 -1.21 -6.14 13.93
CA LYS A 23 0.15 -5.65 13.68
C LYS A 23 1.00 -6.67 12.92
N LYS A 24 1.00 -7.94 13.34
CA LYS A 24 1.71 -9.02 12.62
C LYS A 24 1.22 -9.19 11.19
N LYS A 25 -0.11 -9.18 10.99
CA LYS A 25 -0.70 -9.30 9.65
C LYS A 25 -0.34 -8.11 8.76
N ILE A 26 -0.39 -6.89 9.29
CA ILE A 26 0.02 -5.67 8.57
C ILE A 26 1.52 -5.74 8.23
N ALA A 27 2.39 -6.09 9.18
CA ALA A 27 3.82 -6.21 8.92
C ALA A 27 4.12 -7.21 7.79
N LYS A 28 3.45 -8.36 7.77
CA LYS A 28 3.55 -9.34 6.67
C LYS A 28 3.08 -8.76 5.34
N CYS A 29 1.97 -8.03 5.34
CA CYS A 29 1.48 -7.32 4.16
C CYS A 29 2.49 -6.29 3.65
N LEU A 30 3.09 -5.48 4.54
CA LEU A 30 4.08 -4.49 4.16
C LEU A 30 5.32 -5.16 3.54
N LYS A 31 5.80 -6.27 4.12
CA LYS A 31 6.91 -7.03 3.55
C LYS A 31 6.59 -7.56 2.14
N LEU A 32 5.39 -8.12 1.94
CA LEU A 32 4.94 -8.55 0.61
C LEU A 32 4.88 -7.38 -0.37
N LEU A 33 4.41 -6.21 0.05
CA LEU A 33 4.38 -5.01 -0.81
C LEU A 33 5.79 -4.50 -1.17
N GLN A 34 6.80 -4.76 -0.35
CA GLN A 34 8.20 -4.43 -0.67
C GLN A 34 8.75 -5.34 -1.78
N GLU A 35 8.27 -6.58 -1.88
CA GLU A 35 8.74 -7.58 -2.84
C GLU A 35 7.88 -7.60 -4.12
N THR A 36 6.56 -7.69 -3.97
CA THR A 36 5.59 -7.88 -5.06
C THR A 36 4.36 -6.98 -4.92
N PRO A 37 4.48 -5.67 -5.22
CA PRO A 37 3.40 -4.69 -5.02
C PRO A 37 2.20 -4.82 -5.98
N LYS A 38 2.22 -5.74 -6.95
CA LYS A 38 1.14 -5.93 -7.95
C LYS A 38 0.70 -7.38 -8.12
N ASN A 39 1.62 -8.32 -7.98
CA ASN A 39 1.38 -9.73 -8.30
C ASN A 39 1.10 -10.53 -7.02
N HIS A 40 -0.05 -10.27 -6.40
CA HIS A 40 -0.54 -11.09 -5.30
C HIS A 40 -2.06 -11.29 -5.40
N PRO A 41 -2.59 -12.50 -5.14
CA PRO A 41 -4.03 -12.78 -5.25
C PRO A 41 -4.93 -11.88 -4.36
N GLN A 42 -4.36 -11.39 -3.26
CA GLN A 42 -5.07 -10.51 -2.32
C GLN A 42 -5.05 -9.03 -2.74
N ILE A 43 -4.27 -8.67 -3.77
CA ILE A 43 -4.17 -7.33 -4.33
C ILE A 43 -5.17 -7.20 -5.48
N LYS A 44 -6.02 -6.18 -5.43
CA LYS A 44 -6.85 -5.77 -6.57
C LYS A 44 -6.67 -4.29 -6.84
N ALA A 45 -6.54 -3.93 -8.11
CA ALA A 45 -6.63 -2.54 -8.53
C ALA A 45 -8.05 -2.02 -8.30
N LEU A 46 -8.16 -0.83 -7.72
CA LEU A 46 -9.44 -0.14 -7.58
C LEU A 46 -9.77 0.56 -8.91
N LYS A 47 -11.07 0.72 -9.19
CA LYS A 47 -11.60 1.33 -10.41
C LYS A 47 -12.40 2.60 -10.07
N GLY A 48 -12.79 3.37 -11.08
CA GLY A 48 -13.56 4.60 -10.92
C GLY A 48 -12.74 5.72 -10.29
N GLU A 49 -13.30 6.44 -9.31
CA GLU A 49 -12.65 7.53 -8.59
C GLU A 49 -11.38 7.12 -7.82
N PHE A 50 -11.22 5.81 -7.58
CA PHE A 50 -10.03 5.25 -6.93
C PHE A 50 -9.07 4.59 -7.92
N ALA A 51 -9.21 4.86 -9.23
CA ALA A 51 -8.27 4.40 -10.24
C ALA A 51 -6.83 4.84 -9.89
N GLY A 52 -5.87 3.92 -10.09
CA GLY A 52 -4.48 4.12 -9.67
C GLY A 52 -4.17 3.77 -8.22
N LYS A 53 -5.20 3.46 -7.40
CA LYS A 53 -5.04 2.86 -6.07
C LYS A 53 -5.20 1.35 -6.12
N TYR A 54 -4.59 0.68 -5.16
CA TYR A 54 -4.67 -0.76 -4.97
C TYR A 54 -5.22 -1.08 -3.59
N ARG A 55 -5.90 -2.22 -3.49
CA ARG A 55 -6.41 -2.78 -2.23
C ARG A 55 -5.79 -4.13 -1.97
N PHE A 56 -5.14 -4.28 -0.82
CA PHE A 56 -4.68 -5.55 -0.27
C PHE A 56 -5.64 -6.01 0.84
N ARG A 57 -6.18 -7.23 0.75
CA ARG A 57 -7.05 -7.80 1.79
C ARG A 57 -6.23 -8.50 2.86
N VAL A 58 -6.41 -8.10 4.12
CA VAL A 58 -5.72 -8.65 5.30
C VAL A 58 -6.78 -9.17 6.28
N GLY A 59 -7.31 -10.37 6.01
CA GLY A 59 -8.49 -10.88 6.72
C GLY A 59 -9.72 -10.00 6.45
N ASP A 60 -10.24 -9.39 7.51
CA ASP A 60 -11.38 -8.45 7.45
C ASP A 60 -10.96 -7.01 7.13
N TYR A 61 -9.67 -6.70 7.29
CA TYR A 61 -9.11 -5.38 7.03
C TYR A 61 -8.71 -5.23 5.56
N ARG A 62 -8.75 -3.98 5.08
CA ARG A 62 -8.38 -3.62 3.71
C ARG A 62 -7.30 -2.54 3.78
N VAL A 63 -6.11 -2.87 3.31
CA VAL A 63 -5.00 -1.91 3.19
C VAL A 63 -5.09 -1.29 1.80
N ILE A 64 -5.34 0.02 1.74
CA ILE A 64 -5.34 0.77 0.49
C ILE A 64 -3.97 1.43 0.35
N TYR A 65 -3.33 1.25 -0.79
CA TYR A 65 -2.05 1.88 -1.09
C TYR A 65 -2.01 2.40 -2.52
N THR A 66 -1.20 3.41 -2.71
CA THR A 66 -0.85 3.96 -4.00
C THR A 66 0.64 3.75 -4.19
N ARG A 67 1.03 3.35 -5.39
CA ARG A 67 2.42 3.56 -5.79
C ARG A 67 2.56 5.05 -6.09
N PRO A 68 3.62 5.73 -5.63
CA PRO A 68 3.94 7.03 -6.20
C PRO A 68 3.96 6.87 -7.73
N PRO A 69 3.46 7.83 -8.52
CA PRO A 69 3.84 7.86 -9.92
C PRO A 69 5.37 7.75 -9.97
N ALA A 70 5.89 6.88 -10.84
CA ALA A 70 7.30 6.98 -11.20
C ALA A 70 7.47 8.45 -11.58
N LYS A 71 8.37 9.19 -10.89
CA LYS A 71 8.56 10.63 -11.10
C LYS A 71 8.41 10.88 -12.59
N ILE A 72 7.31 11.52 -12.98
CA ILE A 72 7.15 12.01 -14.33
C ILE A 72 8.35 12.92 -14.47
N GLY A 73 9.25 12.57 -15.40
CA GLY A 73 10.33 13.45 -15.82
C GLY A 73 9.73 14.83 -15.96
N THR A 74 10.35 15.78 -15.30
CA THR A 74 9.92 17.16 -15.21
C THR A 74 9.68 17.72 -16.62
N ASP A 75 8.41 17.84 -17.03
CA ASP A 75 7.98 18.84 -18.00
C ASP A 75 7.88 20.19 -17.27
N TYR A 76 9.03 20.70 -16.81
CA TYR A 76 9.21 22.15 -16.71
C TYR A 76 9.93 22.55 -17.98
N VAL A 77 9.14 22.88 -19.01
CA VAL A 77 9.59 23.74 -20.10
C VAL A 77 9.93 25.10 -19.46
N LYS A 78 11.17 25.52 -19.63
CA LYS A 78 11.52 26.94 -19.67
C LYS A 78 12.30 27.18 -20.94
#